data_AF-A0A017HRR0-F1
#
_entry.id   AF-A0A017HRR0-F1
#
_cell.length_a   1.000
_cell.length_b   1.000
_cell.length_c   1.000
_cell.angle_alpha   90.00
_cell.angle_beta   90.00
_cell.angle_gamma   90.00
#
_symmetry.space_group_name_H-M   'P 1'
#
loop_
_entity.id
_entity.type
_entity.pdbx_description
1 polymer ?
#
loop_
_entity_poly.entity_id
_entity_poly.type
_entity_poly.pdbx_seq_one_letter_code
_entity_poly.pdbx_strand_id
1 'polypeptide(L)' 'MLLLNAGDEPVTLSHGERMAQLVIAPVARARFELAETLDDTARGDGGFGSTGRLP' A
#
# COMPACT_ATOMS: atom_id res chain seq x y z
N MET A 1 5.93 9.91 -13.36
CA MET A 1 5.60 10.41 -12.00
C MET A 1 4.16 10.88 -12.05
N LEU A 2 3.28 10.33 -11.22
CA LEU A 2 1.90 10.78 -11.07
C LEU A 2 1.79 11.46 -9.70
N LEU A 3 1.24 12.67 -9.67
CA LEU A 3 1.03 13.42 -8.43
C LEU A 3 -0.47 13.65 -8.26
N LEU A 4 -0.96 13.51 -7.03
CA LEU A 4 -2.29 13.93 -6.61
C LEU A 4 -2.12 15.11 -5.66
N ASN A 5 -2.67 16.26 -6.03
CA ASN A 5 -2.89 17.33 -5.08
C ASN A 5 -4.21 17.06 -4.34
N ALA A 6 -4.12 16.74 -3.05
CA ALA A 6 -5.28 16.47 -2.20
C ALA A 6 -5.70 17.69 -1.35
N GLY A 7 -5.10 18.86 -1.62
CA GLY A 7 -5.52 20.14 -1.03
C GLY A 7 -6.45 20.92 -1.95
N ASP A 8 -7.05 21.97 -1.40
CA ASP A 8 -8.05 22.79 -2.11
C ASP A 8 -7.43 23.88 -3.01
N GLU A 9 -6.13 24.15 -2.85
CA GLU A 9 -5.40 25.21 -3.58
C GLU A 9 -4.47 24.63 -4.66
N PRO A 10 -4.27 25.34 -5.80
CA PRO A 10 -3.33 24.91 -6.84
C PRO A 10 -1.87 24.85 -6.36
N VAL A 11 -1.13 23.84 -6.81
CA VAL A 11 0.32 23.72 -6.60
C VAL A 11 1.04 23.93 -7.93
N THR A 12 1.98 24.90 -7.97
CA THR A 12 2.84 25.15 -9.13
C THR A 12 4.15 24.40 -8.96
N LEU A 13 4.57 23.70 -10.00
CA LEU A 13 5.78 22.88 -10.01
C LEU A 13 6.79 23.45 -11.00
N SER A 14 8.06 23.54 -10.59
CA SER A 14 9.14 24.07 -11.44
C SER A 14 10.06 22.97 -11.96
N HIS A 15 10.74 23.23 -13.07
CA HIS A 15 11.74 22.31 -13.60
C HIS A 15 12.88 22.09 -12.59
N GLY A 16 13.24 20.83 -12.34
CA GLY A 16 14.32 20.45 -11.42
C GLY A 16 13.92 20.37 -9.94
N GLU A 17 12.69 20.71 -9.60
CA GLU A 17 12.19 20.58 -8.24
C GLU A 17 12.00 19.10 -7.82
N ARG A 18 12.33 18.78 -6.56
CA ARG A 18 12.27 17.41 -6.04
C ARG A 18 10.89 17.11 -5.47
N MET A 19 10.09 16.35 -6.20
CA MET A 19 8.65 16.13 -5.89
C MET A 19 8.31 14.68 -5.47
N ALA A 20 9.28 13.77 -5.59
CA ALA A 20 9.12 12.36 -5.23
C ALA A 20 10.49 11.73 -4.92
N GLN A 21 10.47 10.51 -4.39
CA GLN A 21 11.66 9.72 -4.09
C GLN A 21 11.53 8.33 -4.69
N LEU A 22 12.63 7.79 -5.22
CA LEU A 22 12.70 6.40 -5.69
C LEU A 22 13.08 5.49 -4.52
N VAL A 23 12.33 4.40 -4.35
CA VAL A 23 12.67 3.32 -3.42
C VAL A 23 12.93 2.04 -4.22
N ILE A 24 14.05 1.38 -3.96
CA ILE A 24 14.42 0.10 -4.56
C ILE A 24 14.27 -0.98 -3.49
N ALA A 25 13.38 -1.94 -3.73
CA ALA A 25 13.11 -3.05 -2.80
C ALA A 25 12.98 -4.39 -3.56
N PRO A 26 13.41 -5.51 -2.97
CA PRO A 26 13.24 -6.83 -3.56
C PRO A 26 11.76 -7.22 -3.61
N VAL A 27 11.34 -7.89 -4.69
CA VAL A 27 9.97 -8.41 -4.87
C VAL A 27 10.01 -9.87 -5.32
N ALA A 28 9.13 -10.68 -4.75
CA ALA A 28 8.91 -12.06 -5.20
C ALA A 28 7.89 -12.10 -6.33
N ARG A 29 8.11 -12.98 -7.32
CA ARG A 29 7.12 -13.29 -8.36
C ARG A 29 6.45 -14.62 -8.02
N ALA A 30 5.28 -14.55 -7.40
CA ALA A 30 4.51 -15.73 -7.06
C ALA A 30 3.88 -16.37 -8.30
N ARG A 31 3.61 -17.68 -8.22
CA ARG A 31 2.71 -18.40 -9.12
C ARG A 31 1.51 -18.82 -8.29
N PHE A 32 0.31 -18.57 -8.81
CA PHE A 32 -0.91 -19.01 -8.13
C PHE A 32 -1.09 -20.51 -8.34
N GLU A 33 -1.43 -21.20 -7.25
CA GLU A 33 -1.85 -22.59 -7.24
C GLU A 33 -3.28 -22.63 -6.71
N LEU A 34 -4.16 -23.35 -7.42
CA LEU A 34 -5.56 -23.46 -7.03
C LEU A 34 -5.71 -24.47 -5.90
N ALA A 35 -6.41 -24.09 -4.84
CA ALA A 35 -6.76 -24.95 -3.72
C ALA A 35 -8.25 -24.83 -3.41
N GLU A 36 -8.87 -25.91 -2.94
CA GLU A 36 -10.28 -25.90 -2.53
C GLU A 36 -10.48 -25.14 -1.21
N THR A 37 -9.53 -25.26 -0.28
CA THR A 37 -9.50 -24.57 1.01
C THR A 37 -8.06 -24.20 1.40
N LEU A 38 -7.92 -23.24 2.32
CA LEU A 38 -6.66 -22.89 2.98
C LEU A 38 -6.73 -23.30 4.46
N ASP A 39 -5.57 -23.46 5.10
CA ASP A 39 -5.50 -23.77 6.53
C ASP A 39 -6.00 -22.61 7.40
N ASP A 40 -6.63 -22.94 8.52
CA ASP A 40 -7.05 -21.95 9.52
C ASP A 40 -5.83 -21.31 10.22
N THR A 41 -5.97 -20.04 10.59
CA THR A 41 -4.97 -19.33 11.39
C THR A 41 -5.65 -18.57 12.53
N ALA A 42 -4.91 -18.26 13.60
CA ALA A 42 -5.41 -17.46 14.71
C ALA A 42 -5.94 -16.07 14.30
N ARG A 43 -5.46 -15.53 13.16
CA ARG A 43 -5.92 -14.26 12.60
C ARG A 43 -7.25 -14.41 11.84
N GLY A 44 -7.46 -15.55 11.18
CA GLY A 44 -8.59 -15.79 10.29
C GLY A 44 -8.82 -14.65 9.30
N ASP A 45 -10.09 -14.29 9.12
CA ASP A 45 -10.55 -13.21 8.23
C ASP A 45 -10.35 -11.79 8.80
N GLY A 46 -9.68 -11.65 9.95
CA GLY A 46 -9.46 -10.35 10.58
C GLY A 46 -8.80 -9.33 9.65
N GLY A 47 -9.25 -8.07 9.69
CA GLY A 47 -8.71 -6.96 8.90
C GLY A 47 -9.22 -5.63 9.43
N PHE A 48 -8.84 -4.51 8.81
CA PHE A 48 -9.42 -3.19 9.09
C PHE A 48 -9.47 -2.78 10.57
N GLY A 49 -8.38 -3.02 11.32
CA GLY A 49 -8.33 -2.72 12.75
C GLY A 49 -9.01 -3.77 13.64
N SER A 50 -9.07 -5.03 13.20
CA SER A 50 -9.62 -6.17 13.96
C SER A 50 -8.98 -6.41 15.32
N THR A 51 -7.81 -5.83 15.59
CA THR A 51 -7.14 -5.87 16.90
C THR A 51 -7.62 -4.76 17.85
N GLY A 52 -8.59 -3.96 17.44
CA GLY A 52 -9.09 -2.80 18.19
C GLY A 52 -8.13 -1.61 18.16
N ARG A 53 -8.61 -0.47 18.68
CA ARG A 53 -7.75 0.62 19.14
C ARG A 53 -7.58 0.46 20.65
N LEU A 54 -6.34 0.60 21.14
CA LEU A 54 -6.13 0.86 22.56
C LEU A 54 -6.88 2.17 22.92
N PRO A 55 -7.45 2.26 24.13
CA PRO A 55 -8.01 3.52 24.64
C PRO A 55 -6.95 4.61 24.73
#